data_AF-A0A851K4A8-F1
#
_entry.id   AF-A0A851K4A8-F1
#
_cell.length_a   1.000
_cell.length_b   1.000
_cell.length_c   1.000
_cell.angle_alpha   90.00
_cell.angle_beta   90.00
_cell.angle_gamma   90.00
#
_symmetry.space_group_name_H-M   'P 1'
#
loop_
_entity.id
_entity.type
_entity.pdbx_description
1 polymer ?
#
loop_
_entity_poly.entity_id
_entity_poly.type
_entity_poly.pdbx_seq_one_letter_code
_entity_poly.pdbx_strand_id
1 'polypeptide(L)'
;MVLSGVGDALGYRGARWEYCTSGPQIHGELAKLGGLAAISLEPPEWPVSDDTVLHLATAEGLATGLEGEPLLQELARRYVAAMGDMEGRKPGPSSILGTSQLRPGEPEGYRIPFNPRGTGCGAAMRSLAIGLRYPHASELPTLIRVSIESGRMTHHHPTGECQTGREGWRGQQNPPEAPVPTGYLGALAVALFGALGAR
;
A
#
# COMPACT_ATOMS: atom_id res chain seq x y z
N MET A 1 2.75 12.23 4.98
CA MET A 1 3.32 11.30 3.98
C MET A 1 4.82 11.06 4.15
N VAL A 2 5.65 12.06 4.50
CA VAL A 2 7.11 11.89 4.72
C VAL A 2 7.44 10.72 5.66
N LEU A 3 6.81 10.66 6.84
CA LEU A 3 7.05 9.58 7.80
C LEU A 3 6.59 8.20 7.31
N SER A 4 5.65 8.15 6.37
CA SER A 4 5.25 6.90 5.69
C SER A 4 6.41 6.35 4.87
N GLY A 5 7.06 7.22 4.07
CA GLY A 5 8.23 6.83 3.27
C GLY A 5 9.47 6.52 4.12
N VAL A 6 9.65 7.21 5.24
CA VAL A 6 10.68 6.87 6.24
C VAL A 6 10.45 5.45 6.79
N GLY A 7 9.21 5.13 7.18
CA GLY A 7 8.84 3.80 7.69
C GLY A 7 9.04 2.69 6.66
N ASP A 8 8.63 2.93 5.42
CA ASP A 8 8.91 2.05 4.27
C ASP A 8 10.41 1.82 4.11
N ALA A 9 11.21 2.87 3.89
CA ALA A 9 12.65 2.72 3.66
C ALA A 9 13.37 1.98 4.81
N LEU A 10 12.99 2.27 6.07
CA LEU A 10 13.50 1.57 7.25
C LEU A 10 13.13 0.09 7.25
N GLY A 11 11.86 -0.25 7.00
CA GLY A 11 11.39 -1.64 7.00
C GLY A 11 11.90 -2.44 5.80
N TYR A 12 12.10 -1.78 4.67
CA TYR A 12 12.56 -2.39 3.43
C TYR A 12 14.07 -2.69 3.48
N ARG A 13 14.88 -1.66 3.76
CA ARG A 13 16.36 -1.71 3.75
C ARG A 13 16.91 -2.46 2.52
N GLY A 14 16.44 -2.09 1.33
CA GLY A 14 16.84 -2.74 0.08
C GLY A 14 16.52 -4.25 0.06
N ALA A 15 15.33 -4.63 0.51
CA ALA A 15 14.83 -6.00 0.66
C ALA A 15 15.52 -6.87 1.74
N ARG A 16 16.49 -6.34 2.49
CA ARG A 16 17.22 -7.13 3.51
C ARG A 16 16.34 -7.47 4.71
N TRP A 17 15.48 -6.54 5.11
CA TRP A 17 14.66 -6.69 6.31
C TRP A 17 13.23 -7.11 6.01
N GLU A 18 12.67 -6.67 4.88
CA GLU A 18 11.30 -7.03 4.45
C GLU A 18 11.04 -8.55 4.44
N TYR A 19 12.02 -9.33 3.96
CA TYR A 19 11.91 -10.79 3.86
C TYR A 19 12.53 -11.54 5.04
N CYS A 20 13.04 -10.82 6.04
CA CYS A 20 13.57 -11.44 7.25
C CYS A 20 12.40 -11.74 8.20
N THR A 21 12.11 -13.04 8.41
CA THR A 21 11.03 -13.48 9.29
C THR A 21 11.41 -13.49 10.78
N SER A 22 12.64 -13.10 11.13
CA SER A 22 13.16 -13.08 12.50
C SER A 22 13.29 -11.66 13.02
N GLY A 23 12.29 -11.21 13.78
CA GLY A 23 12.35 -9.95 14.51
C GLY A 23 13.62 -9.79 15.37
N PRO A 24 14.04 -10.79 16.18
CA PRO A 24 15.27 -10.70 16.95
C PRO A 24 16.53 -10.47 16.10
N GLN A 25 16.58 -11.04 14.89
CA GLN A 25 17.69 -10.80 13.96
C GLN A 25 17.71 -9.33 13.49
N ILE A 26 16.57 -8.81 13.04
CA ILE A 26 16.44 -7.41 12.61
C ILE A 26 16.86 -6.46 13.74
N HIS A 27 16.38 -6.69 14.97
CA HIS A 27 16.75 -5.90 16.14
C HIS A 27 18.24 -6.01 16.47
N GLY A 28 18.85 -7.20 16.33
CA GLY A 28 20.29 -7.39 16.51
C GLY A 28 21.13 -6.66 15.47
N GLU A 29 20.69 -6.62 14.21
CA GLU A 29 21.33 -5.81 13.16
C GLU A 29 21.16 -4.30 13.41
N LEU A 30 19.96 -3.86 13.79
CA LEU A 30 19.69 -2.48 14.16
C LEU A 30 20.60 -2.01 15.31
N ALA A 31 20.81 -2.85 16.33
CA ALA A 31 21.75 -2.55 17.42
C ALA A 31 23.20 -2.38 16.92
N LYS A 32 23.65 -3.22 15.98
CA LYS A 32 24.98 -3.10 15.35
C LYS A 32 25.14 -1.83 14.51
N LEU A 33 24.04 -1.31 13.96
CA LEU A 33 24.01 -0.03 13.24
C LEU A 33 23.99 1.19 14.17
N GLY A 34 24.01 1.01 15.49
CA GLY A 34 23.97 2.10 16.47
C GLY A 34 22.56 2.51 16.91
N GLY A 35 21.54 1.71 16.56
CA GLY A 35 20.14 1.99 16.87
C GLY A 35 19.46 2.94 15.88
N LEU A 36 18.16 3.16 16.05
CA LEU A 36 17.33 3.92 15.10
C LEU A 36 17.82 5.36 14.89
N ALA A 37 18.27 6.02 15.95
CA ALA A 37 18.74 7.41 15.89
C ALA A 37 20.06 7.59 15.11
N ALA A 38 20.79 6.49 14.86
CA ALA A 38 22.05 6.52 14.11
C ALA A 38 21.86 6.28 12.61
N ILE A 39 20.64 5.97 12.15
CA ILE A 39 20.36 5.68 10.74
C ILE A 39 20.21 6.99 9.94
N SER A 40 20.99 7.12 8.87
CA SER A 40 20.70 8.06 7.77
C SER A 40 20.05 7.30 6.61
N LEU A 41 18.85 7.73 6.21
CA LEU A 41 18.08 7.09 5.15
C LEU A 41 18.49 7.64 3.79
N GLU A 42 19.59 7.10 3.27
CA GLU A 42 20.14 7.51 1.98
C GLU A 42 20.22 6.32 1.00
N PRO A 43 19.80 6.51 -0.26
CA PRO A 43 20.12 5.56 -1.32
C PRO A 43 21.64 5.44 -1.53
N PRO A 44 22.17 4.28 -1.94
CA PRO A 44 21.43 3.07 -2.31
C PRO A 44 21.12 2.12 -1.14
N GLU A 45 21.54 2.44 0.09
CA GLU A 45 21.38 1.51 1.23
C GLU A 45 19.94 1.47 1.76
N TRP A 46 19.26 2.61 1.78
CA TRP A 46 17.90 2.76 2.29
C TRP A 46 16.94 3.34 1.23
N PRO A 47 16.73 2.64 0.09
CA PRO A 47 15.71 3.05 -0.86
C PRO A 47 14.32 2.83 -0.29
N VAL A 48 13.32 3.51 -0.84
CA VAL A 48 11.90 3.20 -0.62
C VAL A 48 11.44 2.03 -1.51
N SER A 49 10.45 1.25 -1.05
CA SER A 49 9.84 0.14 -1.80
C SER A 49 8.76 0.63 -2.79
N ASP A 50 8.00 -0.31 -3.35
CA ASP A 50 6.81 -0.04 -4.15
C ASP A 50 5.69 0.65 -3.34
N ASP A 51 5.66 0.49 -2.01
CA ASP A 51 4.71 1.14 -1.10
C ASP A 51 4.73 2.66 -1.29
N THR A 52 5.89 3.30 -1.12
CA THR A 52 6.00 4.76 -1.26
C THR A 52 5.75 5.20 -2.70
N VAL A 53 6.24 4.46 -3.70
CA VAL A 53 6.04 4.82 -5.11
C VAL A 53 4.55 4.86 -5.46
N LEU A 54 3.78 3.85 -5.06
CA LEU A 54 2.34 3.82 -5.30
C LEU A 54 1.55 4.77 -4.39
N HIS A 55 2.03 5.02 -3.17
CA HIS A 55 1.43 6.02 -2.29
C HIS A 55 1.59 7.43 -2.87
N LEU A 56 2.76 7.77 -3.40
CA LEU A 56 3.01 9.03 -4.12
C LEU A 56 2.13 9.13 -5.37
N ALA A 57 2.02 8.07 -6.18
CA ALA A 57 1.13 8.05 -7.34
C ALA A 57 -0.33 8.36 -6.97
N THR A 58 -0.80 7.83 -5.83
CA THR A 58 -2.13 8.14 -5.28
C THR A 58 -2.25 9.61 -4.89
N ALA A 59 -1.28 10.12 -4.14
CA ALA A 59 -1.27 11.50 -3.66
C ALA A 59 -1.21 12.52 -4.82
N GLU A 60 -0.39 12.27 -5.83
CA GLU A 60 -0.29 13.10 -7.03
C GLU A 60 -1.57 13.10 -7.85
N GLY A 61 -2.24 11.95 -7.97
CA GLY A 61 -3.54 11.85 -8.61
C GLY A 61 -4.59 12.70 -7.89
N LEU A 62 -4.64 12.61 -6.55
CA LEU A 62 -5.54 13.42 -5.71
C LEU A 62 -5.23 14.92 -5.78
N ALA A 63 -3.95 15.29 -5.91
CA ALA A 63 -3.50 16.68 -5.97
C ALA A 63 -3.91 17.40 -7.26
N THR A 64 -4.36 16.68 -8.29
CA THR A 64 -4.87 17.29 -9.53
C THR A 64 -6.18 18.06 -9.32
N GLY A 65 -6.90 17.82 -8.22
CA GLY A 65 -8.21 18.42 -7.97
C GLY A 65 -9.35 17.80 -8.78
N LEU A 66 -9.10 16.74 -9.55
CA LEU A 66 -10.13 15.98 -10.24
C LEU A 66 -11.04 15.26 -9.23
N GLU A 67 -12.29 15.03 -9.62
CA GLU A 67 -13.29 14.33 -8.81
C GLU A 67 -14.05 13.29 -9.63
N GLY A 68 -14.69 12.34 -8.96
CA GLY A 68 -15.51 11.31 -9.60
C GLY A 68 -14.72 10.43 -10.57
N GLU A 69 -15.31 10.16 -11.72
CA GLU A 69 -14.74 9.30 -12.77
C GLU A 69 -13.39 9.82 -13.32
N PRO A 70 -13.22 11.12 -13.64
CA PRO A 70 -11.92 11.69 -14.02
C PRO A 70 -10.79 11.40 -13.03
N LEU A 71 -11.06 11.46 -11.72
CA LEU A 71 -10.07 11.13 -10.70
C LEU A 71 -9.67 9.64 -10.76
N LEU A 72 -10.64 8.73 -10.94
CA LEU A 72 -10.36 7.30 -11.03
C LEU A 72 -9.50 6.96 -12.25
N GLN A 73 -9.77 7.60 -13.38
CA GLN A 73 -8.95 7.48 -14.59
C GLN A 73 -7.52 8.01 -14.36
N GLU A 74 -7.38 9.15 -13.70
CA GLU A 74 -6.07 9.72 -13.37
C GLU A 74 -5.28 8.83 -12.41
N LEU A 75 -5.92 8.27 -11.37
CA LEU A 75 -5.30 7.31 -10.46
C LEU A 75 -4.81 6.06 -11.22
N ALA A 76 -5.64 5.50 -12.11
CA ALA A 76 -5.24 4.37 -12.95
C ALA A 76 -4.03 4.72 -13.83
N ARG A 77 -4.03 5.90 -14.46
CA ARG A 77 -2.90 6.40 -15.27
C ARG A 77 -1.63 6.51 -14.44
N ARG A 78 -1.72 7.06 -13.23
CA ARG A 78 -0.57 7.22 -12.31
C ARG A 78 -0.05 5.87 -11.85
N TYR A 79 -0.90 4.92 -11.51
CA TYR A 79 -0.46 3.57 -11.12
C TYR A 79 0.25 2.84 -12.25
N VAL A 80 -0.24 2.93 -13.49
CA VAL A 80 0.46 2.36 -14.65
C VAL A 80 1.82 3.02 -14.86
N ALA A 81 1.88 4.36 -14.80
CA ALA A 81 3.14 5.09 -14.94
C ALA A 81 4.16 4.76 -13.83
N ALA A 82 3.68 4.62 -12.60
CA ALA A 82 4.50 4.29 -11.43
C ALA A 82 5.21 2.93 -11.55
N MET A 83 4.65 1.99 -12.32
CA MET A 83 5.31 0.70 -12.58
C MET A 83 6.64 0.83 -13.33
N GLY A 84 6.90 1.99 -13.96
CA GLY A 84 8.19 2.30 -14.56
C GLY A 84 9.33 2.57 -13.56
N ASP A 85 9.03 2.82 -12.29
CA ASP A 85 10.00 3.09 -11.21
C ASP A 85 10.02 1.94 -10.17
N MET A 86 9.88 0.69 -10.64
CA MET A 86 9.82 -0.49 -9.74
C MET A 86 11.13 -1.29 -9.66
N GLU A 87 12.17 -0.86 -10.37
CA GLU A 87 13.46 -1.54 -10.35
C GLU A 87 14.04 -1.54 -8.93
N GLY A 88 14.31 -2.74 -8.39
CA GLY A 88 14.86 -2.88 -7.04
C GLY A 88 13.89 -2.50 -5.91
N ARG A 89 12.58 -2.37 -6.18
CA ARG A 89 11.55 -1.98 -5.18
C ARG A 89 10.53 -3.06 -4.82
N LYS A 90 10.61 -4.22 -5.46
CA LYS A 90 9.87 -5.45 -5.14
C LYS A 90 8.33 -5.33 -5.14
N PRO A 91 7.70 -4.83 -6.23
CA PRO A 91 6.26 -4.76 -6.32
C PRO A 91 5.56 -6.10 -6.12
N GLY A 92 4.49 -6.11 -5.33
CA GLY A 92 3.70 -7.31 -5.08
C GLY A 92 3.01 -7.85 -6.35
N PRO A 93 2.77 -9.18 -6.46
CA PRO A 93 2.23 -9.81 -7.67
C PRO A 93 0.82 -9.33 -8.04
N SER A 94 -0.02 -9.02 -7.04
CA SER A 94 -1.37 -8.45 -7.28
C SER A 94 -1.30 -7.02 -7.81
N SER A 95 -0.35 -6.21 -7.35
CA SER A 95 -0.11 -4.87 -7.87
C SER A 95 0.31 -4.92 -9.34
N ILE A 96 1.31 -5.76 -9.67
CA ILE A 96 1.81 -5.95 -11.05
C ILE A 96 0.67 -6.40 -11.98
N LEU A 97 -0.02 -7.48 -11.61
CA LEU A 97 -1.09 -8.06 -12.42
C LEU A 97 -2.27 -7.09 -12.58
N GLY A 98 -2.62 -6.37 -11.52
CA GLY A 98 -3.67 -5.37 -11.55
C GLY A 98 -3.36 -4.25 -12.52
N THR A 99 -2.18 -3.63 -12.39
CA THR A 99 -1.78 -2.51 -13.24
C THR A 99 -1.63 -2.87 -14.70
N SER A 100 -1.22 -4.09 -15.05
CA SER A 100 -1.10 -4.52 -16.45
C SER A 100 -2.44 -4.68 -17.17
N GLN A 101 -3.52 -4.84 -16.40
CA GLN A 101 -4.90 -4.94 -16.92
C GLN A 101 -5.58 -3.58 -17.08
N LEU A 102 -5.07 -2.52 -16.46
CA LEU A 102 -5.64 -1.19 -16.58
C LEU A 102 -5.48 -0.65 -18.02
N ARG A 103 -6.48 0.14 -18.43
CA ARG A 103 -6.57 0.83 -19.72
C ARG A 103 -7.02 2.28 -19.48
N PRO A 104 -6.19 3.11 -18.81
CA PRO A 104 -6.56 4.49 -18.53
C PRO A 104 -6.86 5.26 -19.83
N GLY A 105 -7.98 5.98 -19.86
CA GLY A 105 -8.49 6.67 -21.05
C GLY A 105 -9.60 5.94 -21.78
N GLU A 106 -9.81 4.64 -21.52
CA GLU A 106 -11.01 3.92 -21.95
C GLU A 106 -12.13 4.05 -20.90
N PRO A 107 -13.42 4.09 -21.31
CA PRO A 107 -14.53 4.06 -20.36
C PRO A 107 -14.43 2.84 -19.43
N GLU A 108 -14.48 3.07 -18.12
CA GLU A 108 -14.31 2.02 -17.09
C GLU A 108 -12.96 1.27 -17.15
N GLY A 109 -11.97 1.77 -17.91
CA GLY A 109 -10.65 1.16 -18.08
C GLY A 109 -9.78 1.12 -16.82
N TYR A 110 -10.25 1.73 -15.73
CA TYR A 110 -9.66 1.60 -14.39
C TYR A 110 -10.16 0.35 -13.63
N ARG A 111 -11.14 -0.39 -14.16
CA ARG A 111 -11.68 -1.59 -13.52
C ARG A 111 -11.01 -2.85 -14.03
N ILE A 112 -10.83 -3.80 -13.13
CA ILE A 112 -10.34 -5.15 -13.42
C ILE A 112 -11.35 -6.20 -12.94
N PRO A 113 -11.32 -7.43 -13.48
CA PRO A 113 -12.13 -8.53 -12.97
C PRO A 113 -11.82 -8.87 -11.51
N PHE A 114 -12.78 -9.49 -10.82
CA PHE A 114 -12.55 -10.06 -9.49
C PHE A 114 -11.41 -11.09 -9.54
N ASN A 115 -10.55 -11.08 -8.52
CA ASN A 115 -9.45 -12.04 -8.41
C ASN A 115 -9.45 -12.68 -7.01
N PRO A 116 -9.71 -13.99 -6.87
CA PRO A 116 -9.71 -14.68 -5.58
C PRO A 116 -8.33 -14.66 -4.88
N ARG A 117 -7.26 -14.39 -5.62
CA ARG A 117 -5.89 -14.24 -5.10
C ARG A 117 -5.45 -12.78 -4.92
N GLY A 118 -6.35 -11.82 -5.16
CA GLY A 118 -6.10 -10.38 -5.01
C GLY A 118 -6.07 -9.91 -3.56
N THR A 119 -5.49 -10.69 -2.67
CA THR A 119 -5.58 -10.60 -1.20
C THR A 119 -4.41 -9.83 -0.56
N GLY A 120 -3.44 -9.38 -1.35
CA GLY A 120 -2.25 -8.66 -0.85
C GLY A 120 -2.59 -7.31 -0.23
N CYS A 121 -1.63 -6.73 0.51
CA CYS A 121 -1.74 -5.42 1.16
C CYS A 121 -1.56 -4.21 0.22
N GLY A 122 -1.29 -4.45 -1.07
CA GLY A 122 -0.87 -3.39 -1.99
C GLY A 122 -1.90 -2.27 -2.18
N ALA A 123 -3.19 -2.56 -1.98
CA ALA A 123 -4.23 -1.54 -1.95
C ALA A 123 -4.19 -0.69 -0.67
N ALA A 124 -3.94 -1.32 0.48
CA ALA A 124 -3.87 -0.64 1.78
C ALA A 124 -2.68 0.33 1.85
N MET A 125 -1.48 -0.13 1.49
CA MET A 125 -0.22 0.62 1.66
C MET A 125 -0.22 2.00 0.99
N ARG A 126 -0.99 2.17 -0.08
CA ARG A 126 -1.05 3.42 -0.87
C ARG A 126 -2.25 4.32 -0.57
N SER A 127 -3.16 3.93 0.33
CA SER A 127 -4.46 4.60 0.50
C SER A 127 -4.49 5.71 1.54
N LEU A 128 -3.42 5.90 2.31
CA LEU A 128 -3.39 6.89 3.40
C LEU A 128 -3.66 8.32 2.89
N ALA A 129 -3.17 8.66 1.70
CA ALA A 129 -3.36 9.99 1.10
C ALA A 129 -4.83 10.33 0.83
N ILE A 130 -5.68 9.34 0.60
CA ILE A 130 -7.12 9.52 0.37
C ILE A 130 -7.78 10.07 1.63
N GLY A 131 -7.39 9.56 2.80
CA GLY A 131 -7.87 10.05 4.09
C GLY A 131 -7.46 11.50 4.37
N LEU A 132 -6.21 11.84 4.03
CA LEU A 132 -5.71 13.22 4.15
C LEU A 132 -6.46 14.19 3.23
N ARG A 133 -6.93 13.73 2.07
CA ARG A 133 -7.70 14.55 1.12
C ARG A 133 -9.15 14.74 1.54
N TYR A 134 -9.76 13.78 2.23
CA TYR A 134 -11.18 13.78 2.62
C TYR A 134 -11.36 13.59 4.15
N PRO A 135 -10.85 14.50 5.00
CA PRO A 135 -10.81 14.30 6.45
C PRO A 135 -12.16 14.54 7.16
N HIS A 136 -13.09 15.26 6.51
CA HIS A 136 -14.32 15.69 7.15
C HIS A 136 -15.41 14.60 7.11
N ALA A 137 -16.24 14.55 8.15
CA ALA A 137 -17.33 13.56 8.22
C ALA A 137 -18.34 13.69 7.06
N SER A 138 -18.54 14.90 6.53
CA SER A 138 -19.37 15.17 5.35
C SER A 138 -18.80 14.56 4.06
N GLU A 139 -17.50 14.29 4.00
CA GLU A 139 -16.80 13.71 2.84
C GLU A 139 -16.68 12.19 2.92
N LEU A 140 -17.19 11.57 3.99
CA LEU A 140 -17.11 10.13 4.22
C LEU A 140 -17.62 9.29 3.03
N PRO A 141 -18.73 9.64 2.34
CA PRO A 141 -19.15 8.91 1.14
C PRO A 141 -18.10 8.93 0.02
N THR A 142 -17.44 10.08 -0.18
CA THR A 142 -16.38 10.24 -1.18
C THR A 142 -15.13 9.46 -0.78
N LEU A 143 -14.72 9.53 0.49
CA LEU A 143 -13.61 8.73 1.03
C LEU A 143 -13.85 7.24 0.80
N ILE A 144 -15.05 6.73 1.13
CA ILE A 144 -15.41 5.32 0.95
C ILE A 144 -15.33 4.94 -0.53
N ARG A 145 -15.91 5.73 -1.42
CA ARG A 145 -15.90 5.45 -2.86
C ARG A 145 -14.50 5.44 -3.42
N VAL A 146 -13.70 6.49 -3.18
CA VAL A 146 -12.36 6.63 -3.76
C VAL A 146 -11.40 5.57 -3.21
N SER A 147 -11.47 5.25 -1.91
CA SER A 147 -10.63 4.20 -1.31
C SER A 147 -10.94 2.80 -1.85
N ILE A 148 -12.23 2.46 -2.00
CA ILE A 148 -12.64 1.16 -2.54
C ILE A 148 -12.25 1.05 -4.02
N GLU A 149 -12.57 2.05 -4.84
CA GLU A 149 -12.31 1.99 -6.28
C GLU A 149 -10.80 2.01 -6.57
N SER A 150 -10.02 2.82 -5.86
CA SER A 150 -8.56 2.85 -6.01
C SER A 150 -7.91 1.53 -5.59
N GLY A 151 -8.46 0.85 -4.57
CA GLY A 151 -8.01 -0.49 -4.15
C GLY A 151 -8.34 -1.55 -5.21
N ARG A 152 -9.57 -1.53 -5.73
CA ARG A 152 -10.07 -2.48 -6.74
C ARG A 152 -9.31 -2.44 -8.06
N MET A 153 -8.68 -1.32 -8.42
CA MET A 153 -7.79 -1.22 -9.61
C MET A 153 -6.68 -2.29 -9.64
N THR A 154 -6.34 -2.90 -8.50
CA THR A 154 -5.33 -3.98 -8.44
C THR A 154 -5.71 -5.15 -7.53
N HIS A 155 -6.54 -4.89 -6.51
CA HIS A 155 -6.95 -5.85 -5.50
C HIS A 155 -8.47 -5.92 -5.48
N HIS A 156 -9.07 -6.42 -6.57
CA HIS A 156 -10.52 -6.63 -6.64
C HIS A 156 -10.93 -7.87 -5.83
N HIS A 157 -10.73 -7.79 -4.52
CA HIS A 157 -11.11 -8.75 -3.52
C HIS A 157 -11.40 -8.02 -2.18
N PRO A 158 -12.52 -8.31 -1.49
CA PRO A 158 -12.91 -7.58 -0.28
C PRO A 158 -11.91 -7.74 0.87
N THR A 159 -11.46 -8.96 1.14
CA THR A 159 -10.60 -9.30 2.28
C THR A 159 -9.51 -10.27 1.88
N GLY A 160 -8.27 -10.02 2.28
CA GLY A 160 -7.21 -10.99 2.06
C GLY A 160 -6.70 -11.58 3.35
N GLU A 161 -6.59 -12.90 3.42
CA GLU A 161 -5.61 -13.47 4.34
C GLU A 161 -4.22 -13.08 3.82
N CYS A 162 -3.46 -12.32 4.61
CA CYS A 162 -2.05 -12.09 4.33
C CYS A 162 -1.32 -13.44 4.40
N GLN A 163 -0.79 -13.93 3.28
CA GLN A 163 0.01 -15.17 3.23
C GLN A 163 1.45 -14.98 3.74
N THR A 164 1.74 -13.97 4.55
CA THR A 164 3.02 -13.88 5.23
C THR A 164 3.02 -14.81 6.45
N GLY A 165 3.45 -16.07 6.28
CA GLY A 165 4.07 -16.83 7.37
C GLY A 165 3.34 -18.05 7.97
N ARG A 166 2.43 -18.74 7.28
CA ARG A 166 1.73 -19.92 7.86
C ARG A 166 2.31 -21.32 7.52
N GLU A 167 3.50 -21.45 6.95
CA GLU A 167 4.11 -22.78 6.78
C GLU A 167 4.76 -23.35 8.07
N GLY A 168 4.76 -22.64 9.20
CA GLY A 168 5.41 -23.07 10.45
C GLY A 168 4.57 -23.18 11.73
N TRP A 169 3.27 -22.88 11.71
CA TRP A 169 2.52 -22.52 12.94
C TRP A 169 1.52 -23.58 13.46
N ARG A 170 1.78 -24.88 13.29
CA ARG A 170 1.03 -25.93 14.02
C ARG A 170 1.64 -26.12 15.42
N GLY A 171 1.17 -25.38 16.43
CA GLY A 171 1.53 -25.72 17.81
C GLY A 171 1.35 -24.71 18.95
N GLN A 172 0.60 -23.62 18.83
CA GLN A 172 0.41 -22.68 19.97
C GLN A 172 -1.07 -22.47 20.34
N GLN A 173 -1.31 -22.36 21.65
CA GLN A 173 -2.61 -22.40 22.34
C GLN A 173 -3.38 -21.06 22.36
N ASN A 174 -2.99 -20.05 21.59
CA ASN A 174 -3.71 -18.78 21.53
C ASN A 174 -4.48 -18.65 20.19
N PRO A 175 -5.77 -18.24 20.22
CA PRO A 175 -6.53 -18.02 18.99
C PRO A 175 -5.91 -16.86 18.19
N PRO A 176 -5.97 -16.90 16.84
CA PRO A 176 -5.38 -15.84 16.03
C PRO A 176 -6.11 -14.51 16.28
N GLU A 177 -5.33 -13.43 16.36
CA GLU A 177 -5.85 -12.08 16.14
C GLU A 177 -6.66 -12.04 14.84
N ALA A 178 -7.73 -11.25 14.83
CA ALA A 178 -8.61 -11.13 13.66
C ALA A 178 -7.79 -10.80 12.40
N PRO A 179 -8.09 -11.42 11.25
CA PRO A 179 -7.34 -11.17 10.02
C PRO A 179 -7.36 -9.69 9.68
N VAL A 180 -6.17 -9.10 9.50
CA VAL A 180 -6.03 -7.71 9.06
C VAL A 180 -6.60 -7.60 7.63
N PRO A 181 -7.56 -6.70 7.37
CA PRO A 181 -8.08 -6.52 6.02
C PRO A 181 -6.98 -5.98 5.11
N THR A 182 -6.52 -6.75 4.12
CA THR A 182 -5.45 -6.33 3.20
C THR A 182 -5.90 -5.97 1.78
N GLY A 183 -7.02 -6.55 1.30
CA GLY A 183 -7.63 -6.25 -0.01
C GLY A 183 -8.20 -4.82 -0.12
N TYR A 184 -9.21 -4.58 -0.97
CA TYR A 184 -9.75 -3.21 -1.11
C TYR A 184 -10.38 -2.66 0.18
N LEU A 185 -10.82 -3.50 1.13
CA LEU A 185 -11.25 -3.03 2.45
C LEU A 185 -10.08 -2.58 3.33
N GLY A 186 -8.87 -3.09 3.10
CA GLY A 186 -7.65 -2.56 3.71
C GLY A 186 -7.36 -1.14 3.25
N ALA A 187 -7.61 -0.85 1.98
CA ALA A 187 -7.57 0.50 1.40
C ALA A 187 -8.47 1.47 2.16
N LEU A 188 -9.73 1.06 2.40
CA LEU A 188 -10.69 1.84 3.20
C LEU A 188 -10.22 2.03 4.64
N ALA A 189 -9.75 0.97 5.30
CA ALA A 189 -9.29 1.06 6.69
C ALA A 189 -8.13 2.07 6.85
N VAL A 190 -7.13 2.01 5.95
CA VAL A 190 -6.00 2.94 5.95
C VAL A 190 -6.44 4.37 5.59
N ALA A 191 -7.37 4.54 4.65
CA ALA A 191 -7.92 5.85 4.34
C ALA A 191 -8.68 6.47 5.54
N LEU A 192 -9.47 5.68 6.27
CA LEU A 192 -10.13 6.15 7.49
C LEU A 192 -9.12 6.56 8.57
N PHE A 193 -8.03 5.79 8.73
CA PHE A 193 -6.95 6.16 9.64
C PHE A 193 -6.30 7.50 9.24
N GLY A 194 -6.04 7.69 7.94
CA GLY A 194 -5.52 8.97 7.42
C GLY A 194 -6.44 10.15 7.71
N ALA A 195 -7.76 9.97 7.58
CA ALA A 195 -8.73 11.02 7.89
C ALA A 195 -8.79 11.38 9.38
N LEU A 196 -8.58 10.41 10.28
CA LEU A 196 -8.51 10.65 11.72
C LEU A 196 -7.24 11.42 12.10
N GLY A 197 -6.10 11.10 11.48
CA GLY A 197 -4.82 11.78 11.73
C GLY A 197 -4.72 13.20 11.15
N ALA A 198 -5.66 13.62 10.32
CA ALA A 198 -5.73 14.97 9.75
C ALA A 198 -6.54 15.95 10.63
N ARG A 199 -7.07 15.50 11.76
CA ARG A 199 -7.85 16.30 12.72
C ARG A 199 -7.01 16.79 13.89
#